data_AF-A0A958D2G3-F1
#
_entry.id   AF-A0A958D2G3-F1
#
_cell.length_a   1.000
_cell.length_b   1.000
_cell.length_c   1.000
_cell.angle_alpha   90.00
_cell.angle_beta   90.00
_cell.angle_gamma   90.00
#
_symmetry.space_group_name_H-M   'P 1'
#
loop_
_entity.id
_entity.type
_entity.pdbx_description
1 polymer ?
#
loop_
_entity_poly.entity_id
_entity_poly.type
_entity_poly.pdbx_seq_one_letter_code
_entity_poly.pdbx_strand_id
1 'polypeptide(L)'
;MPLSEPSAKIQEFIGLNNKAEPRTMVPGELTKADNVDLDDRKRLRRRRGSDLALALSNLASTWATPDEGRLFAIADGVLYEIVGEHGSLGAIELATGLDDGETYWDWDTSRIFVSNDEVDLVIDGRDAYPLAIPKPDAPVVSVGDGSLSAGRYLVAVVLEDSRGRQGGASSVVQVDLEDDSALIVEPQAVPSAFTARIYASRANDTVVRQLPLQVAIYEDISQLGAVLEEPQYSGHAPFPGGPIAYHAGRLWKGVRGAFGESTGLVSSSFPFWPHLFEYGPGDFMVNGRVVALSDVQQAALLVGTDRGIWRHSLDDGLVQVADYGMVPGRQITKTRDE
;
A
#
# COMPACT_ATOMS: atom_id res chain seq x y z
N MET A 1 -68.73 11.91 13.16
CA MET A 1 -67.56 12.82 13.05
C MET A 1 -66.61 12.47 14.19
N PRO A 2 -65.36 12.09 13.93
CA PRO A 2 -64.40 11.94 15.01
C PRO A 2 -64.16 13.32 15.63
N LEU A 3 -64.28 13.42 16.96
CA LEU A 3 -63.93 14.61 17.72
C LEU A 3 -62.47 14.95 17.43
N SER A 4 -62.22 16.17 16.95
CA SER A 4 -60.88 16.72 16.83
C SER A 4 -60.19 16.64 18.18
N GLU A 5 -59.10 15.87 18.28
CA GLU A 5 -58.29 15.83 19.48
C GLU A 5 -57.86 17.26 19.84
N PRO A 6 -58.00 17.68 21.11
CA PRO A 6 -57.53 18.99 21.53
C PRO A 6 -56.01 19.06 21.34
N SER A 7 -55.56 19.91 20.41
CA SER A 7 -54.14 20.17 20.21
C SER A 7 -53.74 21.45 20.93
N ALA A 8 -52.71 21.36 21.78
CA ALA A 8 -52.11 22.51 22.44
C ALA A 8 -50.84 22.91 21.68
N LYS A 9 -50.74 24.18 21.28
CA LYS A 9 -49.54 24.71 20.63
C LYS A 9 -48.53 25.15 21.69
N ILE A 10 -47.45 24.40 21.85
CA ILE A 10 -46.33 24.75 22.74
C ILE A 10 -45.52 25.87 22.09
N GLN A 11 -45.45 27.04 22.72
CA GLN A 11 -44.72 28.21 22.20
C GLN A 11 -43.25 28.24 22.65
N GLU A 12 -42.96 27.68 23.81
CA GLU A 12 -41.62 27.59 24.38
C GLU A 12 -41.48 26.33 25.26
N PHE A 13 -40.27 25.77 25.29
CA PHE A 13 -39.90 24.71 26.23
C PHE A 13 -39.47 25.34 27.55
N ILE A 14 -40.13 24.93 28.64
CA ILE A 14 -39.86 25.47 29.98
C ILE A 14 -39.24 24.44 30.92
N GLY A 15 -39.12 23.17 30.51
CA GLY A 15 -38.37 22.16 31.24
C GLY A 15 -38.89 20.74 31.06
N LEU A 16 -38.08 19.78 31.53
CA LEU A 16 -38.48 18.38 31.66
C LEU A 16 -39.00 18.15 33.08
N ASN A 17 -40.28 17.78 33.22
CA ASN A 17 -40.93 17.50 34.49
C ASN A 17 -41.50 16.08 34.48
N ASN A 18 -40.72 15.14 35.00
CA ASN A 18 -41.06 13.71 35.09
C ASN A 18 -41.53 13.28 36.49
N LYS A 19 -41.79 14.23 37.39
CA LYS A 19 -42.18 13.97 38.79
C LYS A 19 -43.59 14.46 39.13
N ALA A 20 -44.05 15.51 38.48
CA ALA A 20 -45.38 16.08 38.72
C ALA A 20 -46.49 15.16 38.18
N GLU A 21 -47.67 15.24 38.80
CA GLU A 21 -48.85 14.57 38.26
C GLU A 21 -49.25 15.21 36.92
N PRO A 22 -49.70 14.43 35.92
CA PRO A 22 -50.05 14.97 34.59
C PRO A 22 -51.08 16.11 34.61
N ARG A 23 -51.89 16.19 35.66
CA ARG A 23 -52.92 17.24 35.84
C ARG A 23 -52.38 18.57 36.34
N THR A 24 -51.18 18.58 36.93
CA THR A 24 -50.54 19.80 37.46
C THR A 24 -49.49 20.36 36.50
N MET A 25 -49.26 19.67 35.37
CA MET A 25 -48.33 20.13 34.35
C MET A 25 -48.89 21.33 33.60
N VAL A 26 -48.02 22.28 33.29
CA VAL A 26 -48.36 23.45 32.49
C VAL A 26 -47.92 23.27 31.03
N PRO A 27 -48.62 23.88 30.05
CA PRO A 27 -48.22 23.82 28.65
C PRO A 27 -46.77 24.31 28.47
N GLY A 28 -45.92 23.46 27.88
CA GLY A 28 -44.48 23.72 27.69
C GLY A 28 -43.56 22.89 28.57
N GLU A 29 -44.09 22.25 29.63
CA GLU A 29 -43.38 21.20 30.35
C GLU A 29 -43.49 19.87 29.58
N LEU A 30 -42.36 19.18 29.43
CA LEU A 30 -42.32 17.85 28.82
C LEU A 30 -42.13 16.80 29.91
N THR A 31 -42.87 15.70 29.85
CA THR A 31 -42.59 14.51 30.67
C THR A 31 -41.42 13.69 30.09
N LYS A 32 -41.24 13.77 28.77
CA LYS A 32 -40.22 13.06 28.00
C LYS A 32 -39.83 13.88 26.77
N ALA A 33 -38.54 13.83 26.40
CA ALA A 33 -38.00 14.50 25.22
C ALA A 33 -37.11 13.51 24.46
N ASP A 34 -37.66 12.84 23.45
CA ASP A 34 -36.93 11.89 22.60
C ASP A 34 -36.68 12.51 21.22
N ASN A 35 -35.45 12.41 20.71
CA ASN A 35 -35.09 12.88 19.37
C ASN A 35 -35.51 14.34 19.10
N VAL A 36 -35.34 15.21 20.10
CA VAL A 36 -35.53 16.65 19.97
C VAL A 36 -34.24 17.39 20.35
N ASP A 37 -33.88 18.37 19.53
CA ASP A 37 -32.85 19.36 19.84
C ASP A 37 -33.52 20.58 20.49
N LEU A 38 -32.87 21.13 21.50
CA LEU A 38 -33.27 22.38 22.14
C LEU A 38 -32.33 23.49 21.68
N ASP A 39 -32.87 24.57 21.12
CA ASP A 39 -32.07 25.77 20.82
C ASP A 39 -32.09 26.79 21.97
N ASP A 40 -31.14 27.73 21.96
CA ASP A 40 -31.03 28.79 22.98
C ASP A 40 -32.26 29.69 23.09
N ARG A 41 -33.17 29.60 22.12
CA ARG A 41 -34.47 30.30 22.12
C ARG A 41 -35.58 29.44 22.74
N LYS A 42 -35.22 28.37 23.45
CA LYS A 42 -36.13 27.42 24.09
C LYS A 42 -37.13 26.79 23.10
N ARG A 43 -36.74 26.63 21.83
CA ARG A 43 -37.58 25.96 20.84
C ARG A 43 -37.16 24.52 20.71
N LEU A 44 -38.16 23.65 20.67
CA LEU A 44 -37.99 22.25 20.36
C LEU A 44 -37.93 22.10 18.85
N ARG A 45 -36.89 21.43 18.37
CA ARG A 45 -36.78 20.97 16.98
C ARG A 45 -36.63 19.48 16.98
N ARG A 46 -37.15 18.79 15.96
CA ARG A 46 -36.81 17.39 15.75
C ARG A 46 -35.30 17.29 15.50
N ARG A 47 -34.61 16.45 16.27
CA ARG A 47 -33.18 16.17 16.08
C ARG A 47 -32.96 15.66 14.67
N ARG A 48 -31.93 16.18 13.99
CA ARG A 48 -31.58 15.66 12.66
C ARG A 48 -31.19 14.20 12.81
N GLY A 49 -31.91 13.32 12.11
CA GLY A 49 -31.56 11.92 12.00
C GLY A 49 -30.48 11.72 10.95
N SER A 50 -29.85 10.55 10.99
CA SER A 50 -28.98 10.05 9.93
C SER A 50 -29.56 8.72 9.45
N ASP A 51 -29.64 8.53 8.14
CA ASP A 51 -29.90 7.23 7.55
C ASP A 51 -28.58 6.63 7.05
N LEU A 52 -28.44 5.30 7.14
CA LEU A 52 -27.26 4.61 6.64
C LEU A 52 -27.21 4.73 5.11
N ALA A 53 -26.21 5.43 4.58
CA ALA A 53 -26.07 5.66 3.14
C ALA A 53 -25.43 4.47 2.39
N LEU A 54 -24.52 3.74 3.06
CA LEU A 54 -23.86 2.55 2.53
C LEU A 54 -23.59 1.58 3.67
N ALA A 55 -24.00 0.32 3.48
CA ALA A 55 -23.73 -0.75 4.43
C ALA A 55 -22.47 -1.51 3.99
N LEU A 56 -21.43 -1.45 4.82
CA LEU A 56 -20.24 -2.31 4.73
C LEU A 56 -20.12 -3.08 6.05
N SER A 57 -19.88 -4.39 5.94
CA SER A 57 -19.69 -5.28 7.08
C SER A 57 -18.19 -5.41 7.39
N ASN A 58 -17.83 -5.54 8.67
CA ASN A 58 -16.44 -5.70 9.13
C ASN A 58 -15.45 -4.71 8.49
N LEU A 59 -15.77 -3.42 8.59
CA LEU A 59 -14.91 -2.33 8.11
C LEU A 59 -13.60 -2.32 8.91
N ALA A 60 -12.48 -2.65 8.26
CA ALA A 60 -11.15 -2.76 8.86
C ALA A 60 -10.31 -1.48 8.69
N SER A 61 -10.40 -0.81 7.54
CA SER A 61 -9.65 0.41 7.27
C SER A 61 -10.41 1.36 6.36
N THR A 62 -10.23 2.65 6.55
CA THR A 62 -10.68 3.68 5.61
C THR A 62 -9.58 4.70 5.39
N TRP A 63 -9.46 5.18 4.17
CA TRP A 63 -8.46 6.18 3.81
C TRP A 63 -9.00 7.06 2.69
N ALA A 64 -8.86 8.37 2.87
CA ALA A 64 -9.13 9.33 1.81
C ALA A 64 -7.80 9.86 1.27
N THR A 65 -7.76 10.15 -0.02
CA THR A 65 -6.61 10.83 -0.61
C THR A 65 -6.40 12.20 0.03
N PRO A 66 -5.16 12.73 0.07
CA PRO A 66 -4.90 14.02 0.71
C PRO A 66 -5.65 15.21 0.10
N ASP A 67 -6.07 15.09 -1.17
CA ASP A 67 -6.91 16.07 -1.88
C ASP A 67 -8.41 15.83 -1.68
N GLU A 68 -8.78 14.85 -0.84
CA GLU A 68 -10.15 14.40 -0.54
C GLU A 68 -10.95 13.98 -1.79
N GLY A 69 -10.28 13.76 -2.93
CA GLY A 69 -10.93 13.43 -4.19
C GLY A 69 -11.40 11.97 -4.27
N ARG A 70 -10.82 11.07 -3.47
CA ARG A 70 -11.14 9.64 -3.47
C ARG A 70 -11.18 9.10 -2.05
N LEU A 71 -12.10 8.17 -1.80
CA LEU A 71 -12.28 7.48 -0.52
C LEU A 71 -12.19 5.97 -0.74
N PHE A 72 -11.42 5.30 0.10
CA PHE A 72 -11.23 3.85 0.07
C PHE A 72 -11.63 3.23 1.39
N ALA A 73 -12.10 1.99 1.31
CA ALA A 73 -12.46 1.18 2.46
C ALA A 73 -11.99 -0.27 2.26
N ILE A 74 -11.54 -0.90 3.33
CA ILE A 74 -11.35 -2.36 3.38
C ILE A 74 -12.44 -2.92 4.28
N ALA A 75 -13.24 -3.83 3.75
CA ALA A 75 -14.37 -4.44 4.44
C ALA A 75 -14.49 -5.90 4.01
N ASP A 76 -14.63 -6.83 4.97
CA ASP A 76 -14.69 -8.28 4.73
C ASP A 76 -13.56 -8.81 3.80
N GLY A 77 -12.36 -8.25 3.94
CA GLY A 77 -11.18 -8.62 3.15
C GLY A 77 -11.20 -8.15 1.69
N VAL A 78 -12.08 -7.22 1.36
CA VAL A 78 -12.23 -6.60 0.04
C VAL A 78 -11.88 -5.12 0.11
N LEU A 79 -11.04 -4.68 -0.82
CA LEU A 79 -10.72 -3.28 -1.05
C LEU A 79 -11.76 -2.65 -1.97
N TYR A 80 -12.40 -1.58 -1.49
CA TYR A 80 -13.39 -0.80 -2.21
C TYR A 80 -12.93 0.64 -2.44
N GLU A 81 -13.27 1.20 -3.60
CA GLU A 81 -13.39 2.65 -3.78
C GLU A 81 -14.85 3.06 -3.49
N ILE A 82 -15.03 4.00 -2.57
CA ILE A 82 -16.32 4.56 -2.23
C ILE A 82 -16.60 5.72 -3.17
N VAL A 83 -17.74 5.64 -3.87
CA VAL A 83 -18.15 6.60 -4.89
C VAL A 83 -19.55 7.13 -4.60
N GLY A 84 -19.91 8.24 -5.25
CA GLY A 84 -21.24 8.84 -5.14
C GLY A 84 -21.22 10.19 -4.43
N GLU A 85 -22.40 10.66 -4.05
CA GLU A 85 -22.61 11.98 -3.45
C GLU A 85 -23.30 11.85 -2.09
N HIS A 86 -23.38 12.96 -1.36
CA HIS A 86 -24.00 12.99 -0.03
C HIS A 86 -25.44 12.43 -0.06
N GLY A 87 -25.65 11.29 0.61
CA GLY A 87 -26.94 10.60 0.69
C GLY A 87 -27.14 9.47 -0.34
N SER A 88 -26.20 9.26 -1.27
CA SER A 88 -26.21 8.13 -2.20
C SER A 88 -24.78 7.69 -2.47
N LEU A 89 -24.28 6.81 -1.60
CA LEU A 89 -22.95 6.22 -1.69
C LEU A 89 -23.02 4.82 -2.32
N GLY A 90 -21.99 4.47 -3.08
CA GLY A 90 -21.75 3.14 -3.63
C GLY A 90 -20.31 2.70 -3.38
N ALA A 91 -20.04 1.42 -3.65
CA ALA A 91 -18.70 0.84 -3.52
C ALA A 91 -18.34 0.11 -4.82
N ILE A 92 -17.14 0.36 -5.32
CA ILE A 92 -16.55 -0.35 -6.46
C ILE A 92 -15.46 -1.27 -5.89
N GLU A 93 -15.60 -2.58 -6.10
CA GLU A 93 -14.58 -3.56 -5.72
C GLU A 93 -13.32 -3.37 -6.59
N LEU A 94 -12.16 -3.24 -5.94
CA LEU A 94 -10.87 -3.09 -6.62
C LEU A 94 -9.99 -4.33 -6.46
N ALA A 95 -9.95 -4.91 -5.25
CA ALA A 95 -9.15 -6.11 -4.96
C ALA A 95 -9.74 -6.91 -3.80
N THR A 96 -9.36 -8.19 -3.71
CA THR A 96 -9.74 -9.11 -2.64
C THR A 96 -8.49 -9.72 -2.01
N GLY A 97 -8.66 -10.42 -0.88
CA GLY A 97 -7.56 -11.12 -0.20
C GLY A 97 -6.77 -10.22 0.76
N LEU A 98 -7.35 -9.11 1.20
CA LEU A 98 -6.82 -8.34 2.31
C LEU A 98 -7.33 -8.95 3.63
N ASP A 99 -6.56 -8.80 4.70
CA ASP A 99 -7.01 -9.18 6.03
C ASP A 99 -7.68 -8.00 6.78
N ASP A 100 -8.10 -8.23 8.02
CA ASP A 100 -8.63 -7.21 8.93
C ASP A 100 -7.55 -6.55 9.81
N GLY A 101 -6.28 -6.75 9.46
CA GLY A 101 -5.11 -6.24 10.17
C GLY A 101 -4.82 -4.76 9.95
N GLU A 102 -3.65 -4.32 10.39
CA GLU A 102 -3.22 -2.93 10.24
C GLU A 102 -2.93 -2.62 8.76
N THR A 103 -3.65 -1.65 8.21
CA THR A 103 -3.41 -1.17 6.84
C THR A 103 -2.82 0.23 6.84
N TYR A 104 -1.75 0.39 6.07
CA TYR A 104 -1.04 1.64 5.85
C TYR A 104 -1.20 2.09 4.40
N TRP A 105 -1.27 3.41 4.24
CA TRP A 105 -1.58 4.03 2.95
C TRP A 105 -0.61 5.18 2.72
N ASP A 106 -0.11 5.29 1.49
CA ASP A 106 0.49 6.53 1.02
C ASP A 106 0.30 6.67 -0.49
N TRP A 107 0.68 7.81 -1.06
CA TRP A 107 0.53 8.05 -2.49
C TRP A 107 1.77 8.71 -3.09
N ASP A 108 1.92 8.66 -4.41
CA ASP A 108 2.92 9.46 -5.15
C ASP A 108 2.29 10.53 -6.06
N THR A 109 1.01 10.87 -5.83
CA THR A 109 0.15 11.74 -6.66
C THR A 109 -0.55 11.03 -7.81
N SER A 110 0.05 9.98 -8.37
CA SER A 110 -0.55 9.20 -9.45
C SER A 110 -1.09 7.85 -8.99
N ARG A 111 -0.36 7.21 -8.08
CA ARG A 111 -0.61 5.87 -7.57
C ARG A 111 -0.79 5.92 -6.07
N ILE A 112 -1.64 5.04 -5.57
CA ILE A 112 -1.84 4.82 -4.14
C ILE A 112 -1.20 3.49 -3.78
N PHE A 113 -0.41 3.49 -2.73
CA PHE A 113 0.21 2.32 -2.15
C PHE A 113 -0.58 1.90 -0.93
N VAL A 114 -0.86 0.60 -0.84
CA VAL A 114 -1.55 -0.03 0.28
C VAL A 114 -0.62 -1.10 0.82
N SER A 115 -0.34 -1.05 2.13
CA SER A 115 0.45 -2.06 2.83
C SER A 115 -0.44 -2.68 3.90
N ASN A 116 -0.81 -3.93 3.69
CA ASN A 116 -1.63 -4.72 4.59
C ASN A 116 -0.86 -5.99 4.98
N ASP A 117 -1.16 -6.57 6.13
CA ASP A 117 -0.36 -7.68 6.69
C ASP A 117 -0.36 -8.93 5.79
N GLU A 118 -1.43 -9.15 5.01
CA GLU A 118 -1.50 -10.23 4.02
C GLU A 118 -0.92 -9.83 2.64
N VAL A 119 -1.25 -8.64 2.13
CA VAL A 119 -0.87 -8.23 0.76
C VAL A 119 -0.61 -6.73 0.63
N ASP A 120 0.47 -6.40 -0.08
CA ASP A 120 0.74 -5.03 -0.53
C ASP A 120 0.19 -4.79 -1.93
N LEU A 121 -0.50 -3.68 -2.14
CA LEU A 121 -1.13 -3.31 -3.41
C LEU A 121 -0.67 -1.93 -3.89
N VAL A 122 -0.78 -1.76 -5.20
CA VAL A 122 -0.77 -0.46 -5.88
C VAL A 122 -2.13 -0.27 -6.53
N ILE A 123 -2.71 0.91 -6.36
CA ILE A 123 -3.90 1.36 -7.08
C ILE A 123 -3.45 2.43 -8.08
N ASP A 124 -3.66 2.17 -9.37
CA ASP A 124 -3.44 3.10 -10.47
C ASP A 124 -4.75 3.29 -11.23
N GLY A 125 -5.33 4.49 -11.17
CA GLY A 125 -6.71 4.71 -11.57
C GLY A 125 -7.67 3.81 -10.78
N ARG A 126 -8.34 2.87 -11.47
CA ARG A 126 -9.23 1.84 -10.86
C ARG A 126 -8.65 0.43 -10.86
N ASP A 127 -7.41 0.28 -11.30
CA ASP A 127 -6.75 -1.01 -11.28
C ASP A 127 -5.97 -1.15 -9.98
N ALA A 128 -6.33 -2.15 -9.17
CA ALA A 128 -5.51 -2.58 -8.04
C ALA A 128 -4.72 -3.84 -8.41
N TYR A 129 -3.44 -3.86 -8.07
CA TYR A 129 -2.55 -4.97 -8.39
C TYR A 129 -1.43 -5.11 -7.33
N PRO A 130 -0.81 -6.30 -7.20
CA PRO A 130 0.25 -6.52 -6.23
C PRO A 130 1.42 -5.54 -6.40
N LEU A 131 1.87 -4.96 -5.28
CA LEU A 131 3.09 -4.17 -5.24
C LEU A 131 4.29 -5.04 -5.60
N ALA A 132 4.40 -6.22 -4.97
CA ALA A 132 5.52 -7.13 -5.13
C ALA A 132 5.57 -7.82 -6.50
N ILE A 133 6.77 -7.95 -7.04
CA ILE A 133 7.09 -8.88 -8.13
C ILE A 133 8.11 -9.88 -7.58
N PRO A 134 7.78 -11.18 -7.52
CA PRO A 134 8.66 -12.17 -6.92
C PRO A 134 9.98 -12.28 -7.70
N LYS A 135 11.05 -12.58 -6.97
CA LYS A 135 12.34 -12.92 -7.57
C LYS A 135 12.27 -14.37 -8.07
N PRO A 136 12.55 -14.65 -9.36
CA PRO A 136 12.52 -16.01 -9.86
C PRO A 136 13.71 -16.82 -9.33
N ASP A 137 13.53 -18.14 -9.29
CA ASP A 137 14.64 -19.08 -9.10
C ASP A 137 15.63 -19.01 -10.26
N ALA A 138 16.85 -19.48 -10.02
CA ALA A 138 17.85 -19.61 -11.08
C ALA A 138 17.31 -20.50 -12.22
N PRO A 139 17.47 -20.11 -13.50
CA PRO A 139 17.05 -20.95 -14.61
C PRO A 139 17.89 -22.24 -14.66
N VAL A 140 17.30 -23.30 -15.20
CA VAL A 140 18.09 -24.45 -15.64
C VAL A 140 18.66 -24.12 -17.01
N VAL A 141 19.98 -24.24 -17.15
CA VAL A 141 20.68 -23.99 -18.40
C VAL A 141 21.39 -25.26 -18.84
N SER A 142 21.14 -25.69 -20.08
CA SER A 142 21.82 -26.83 -20.70
C SER A 142 22.35 -26.43 -22.08
N VAL A 143 23.24 -27.26 -22.61
CA VAL A 143 23.91 -27.03 -23.90
C VAL A 143 23.23 -27.89 -24.96
N GLY A 144 22.88 -27.27 -26.08
CA GLY A 144 22.44 -27.94 -27.30
C GLY A 144 23.40 -27.69 -28.46
N ASP A 145 23.07 -28.22 -29.64
CA ASP A 145 23.75 -27.90 -30.89
C ASP A 145 23.25 -26.54 -31.44
N GLY A 146 24.12 -25.70 -31.97
CA GLY A 146 23.76 -24.38 -32.45
C GLY A 146 24.85 -23.65 -33.23
N SER A 147 24.89 -22.32 -33.11
CA SER A 147 25.86 -21.45 -33.80
C SER A 147 26.55 -20.44 -32.88
N LEU A 148 26.44 -20.61 -31.57
CA LEU A 148 27.11 -19.76 -30.60
C LEU A 148 28.60 -20.09 -30.56
N SER A 149 29.43 -19.06 -30.43
CA SER A 149 30.87 -19.20 -30.27
C SER A 149 31.22 -19.74 -28.89
N ALA A 150 32.33 -20.46 -28.80
CA ALA A 150 32.90 -20.95 -27.56
C ALA A 150 33.15 -19.81 -26.56
N GLY A 151 32.96 -20.11 -25.29
CA GLY A 151 33.25 -19.19 -24.19
C GLY A 151 32.23 -19.24 -23.08
N ARG A 152 32.43 -18.35 -22.11
CA ARG A 152 31.61 -18.23 -20.93
C ARG A 152 30.40 -17.35 -21.15
N TYR A 153 29.21 -17.86 -20.86
CA TYR A 153 27.96 -17.11 -20.90
C TYR A 153 27.39 -16.99 -19.49
N LEU A 154 26.80 -15.84 -19.21
CA LEU A 154 26.04 -15.54 -18.00
C LEU A 154 24.57 -15.51 -18.37
N VAL A 155 23.71 -16.18 -17.60
CA VAL A 155 22.28 -16.27 -17.86
C VAL A 155 21.50 -15.94 -16.58
N ALA A 156 20.47 -15.10 -16.69
CA ALA A 156 19.57 -14.78 -15.60
C ALA A 156 18.13 -14.66 -16.11
N VAL A 157 17.16 -14.75 -15.19
CA VAL A 157 15.75 -14.56 -15.48
C VAL A 157 15.21 -13.43 -14.61
N VAL A 158 14.31 -12.63 -15.18
CA VAL A 158 13.52 -11.63 -14.46
C VAL A 158 12.05 -11.91 -14.72
N LEU A 159 11.19 -11.74 -13.70
CA LEU A 159 9.74 -11.80 -13.90
C LEU A 159 9.20 -10.43 -14.27
N GLU A 160 8.34 -10.41 -15.27
CA GLU A 160 7.62 -9.22 -15.74
C GLU A 160 6.12 -9.43 -15.56
N ASP A 161 5.43 -8.44 -15.01
CA ASP A 161 3.97 -8.48 -14.89
C ASP A 161 3.25 -8.01 -16.17
N SER A 162 1.92 -8.10 -16.20
CA SER A 162 1.12 -7.65 -17.35
C SER A 162 1.22 -6.15 -17.67
N ARG A 163 1.85 -5.36 -16.79
CA ARG A 163 2.06 -3.92 -16.94
C ARG A 163 3.48 -3.59 -17.39
N GLY A 164 4.31 -4.60 -17.67
CA GLY A 164 5.70 -4.43 -18.08
C GLY A 164 6.65 -4.08 -16.94
N ARG A 165 6.21 -4.14 -15.68
CA ARG A 165 7.11 -3.94 -14.53
C ARG A 165 7.97 -5.17 -14.36
N GLN A 166 9.27 -4.97 -14.19
CA GLN A 166 10.23 -6.05 -13.98
C GLN A 166 10.73 -6.08 -12.54
N GLY A 167 10.75 -7.27 -11.94
CA GLY A 167 11.25 -7.48 -10.58
C GLY A 167 12.76 -7.64 -10.49
N GLY A 168 13.22 -8.19 -9.37
CA GLY A 168 14.60 -8.61 -9.17
C GLY A 168 14.95 -9.82 -10.04
N ALA A 169 16.20 -9.91 -10.47
CA ALA A 169 16.74 -11.01 -11.25
C ALA A 169 17.00 -12.24 -10.38
N SER A 170 16.91 -13.43 -10.98
CA SER A 170 17.43 -14.67 -10.41
C SER A 170 18.93 -14.57 -10.13
N SER A 171 19.47 -15.53 -9.39
CA SER A 171 20.92 -15.75 -9.38
C SER A 171 21.42 -15.98 -10.81
N VAL A 172 22.58 -15.39 -11.13
CA VAL A 172 23.21 -15.55 -12.43
C VAL A 172 23.82 -16.95 -12.53
N VAL A 173 23.45 -17.68 -13.58
CA VAL A 173 24.01 -18.98 -13.94
C VAL A 173 25.12 -18.77 -14.94
N GLN A 174 26.27 -19.41 -14.71
CA GLN A 174 27.39 -19.39 -15.63
C GLN A 174 27.46 -20.72 -16.37
N VAL A 175 27.63 -20.67 -17.69
CA VAL A 175 27.80 -21.85 -18.55
C VAL A 175 28.96 -21.61 -19.50
N ASP A 176 29.84 -22.59 -19.64
CA ASP A 176 30.92 -22.56 -20.63
C ASP A 176 30.47 -23.39 -21.84
N LEU A 177 30.50 -22.80 -23.04
CA LEU A 177 30.12 -23.43 -24.30
C LEU A 177 31.35 -23.73 -25.16
N GLU A 178 31.25 -24.77 -25.98
CA GLU A 178 32.13 -25.00 -27.13
C GLU A 178 31.61 -24.24 -28.36
N ASP A 179 32.39 -24.22 -29.44
CA ASP A 179 31.92 -23.64 -30.71
C ASP A 179 30.74 -24.46 -31.25
N ASP A 180 29.87 -23.81 -32.04
CA ASP A 180 28.67 -24.41 -32.64
C ASP A 180 27.69 -24.99 -31.61
N SER A 181 27.61 -24.36 -30.43
CA SER A 181 26.67 -24.72 -29.37
C SER A 181 25.42 -23.83 -29.36
N ALA A 182 24.39 -24.22 -28.62
CA ALA A 182 23.21 -23.43 -28.29
C ALA A 182 23.00 -23.38 -26.78
N LEU A 183 22.39 -22.30 -26.30
CA LEU A 183 21.88 -22.19 -24.93
C LEU A 183 20.45 -22.70 -24.89
N ILE A 184 20.18 -23.72 -24.08
CA ILE A 184 18.83 -24.15 -23.74
C ILE A 184 18.51 -23.60 -22.35
N VAL A 185 17.55 -22.69 -22.24
CA VAL A 185 17.24 -21.97 -20.99
C VAL A 185 15.81 -22.24 -20.58
N GLU A 186 15.64 -22.81 -19.39
CA GLU A 186 14.35 -23.17 -18.82
C GLU A 186 14.10 -22.42 -17.50
N PRO A 187 13.31 -21.32 -17.53
CA PRO A 187 12.85 -20.65 -16.32
C PRO A 187 12.06 -21.60 -15.41
N GLN A 188 12.37 -21.59 -14.12
CA GLN A 188 11.74 -22.47 -13.13
C GLN A 188 10.58 -21.76 -12.43
N ALA A 189 9.51 -22.52 -12.12
CA ALA A 189 8.40 -22.10 -11.25
C ALA A 189 7.77 -20.73 -11.58
N VAL A 190 7.65 -20.37 -12.86
CA VAL A 190 7.07 -19.08 -13.29
C VAL A 190 5.58 -19.03 -12.95
N PRO A 191 5.12 -18.14 -12.05
CA PRO A 191 3.70 -18.05 -11.72
C PRO A 191 2.90 -17.49 -12.90
N SER A 192 1.65 -17.91 -13.06
CA SER A 192 0.80 -17.58 -14.22
C SER A 192 0.52 -16.08 -14.42
N ALA A 193 0.70 -15.27 -13.38
CA ALA A 193 0.54 -13.81 -13.44
C ALA A 193 1.76 -13.10 -14.07
N PHE A 194 2.85 -13.81 -14.33
CA PHE A 194 4.12 -13.22 -14.79
C PHE A 194 4.64 -13.89 -16.07
N THR A 195 5.45 -13.13 -16.80
CA THR A 195 6.22 -13.60 -17.95
C THR A 195 7.70 -13.63 -17.57
N ALA A 196 8.38 -14.75 -17.82
CA ALA A 196 9.83 -14.83 -17.62
C ALA A 196 10.60 -14.16 -18.76
N ARG A 197 11.35 -13.11 -18.45
CA ARG A 197 12.30 -12.46 -19.35
C ARG A 197 13.68 -13.07 -19.14
N ILE A 198 14.25 -13.63 -20.20
CA ILE A 198 15.57 -14.26 -20.16
C ILE A 198 16.62 -13.23 -20.56
N TYR A 199 17.69 -13.17 -19.80
CA TYR A 199 18.84 -12.31 -20.00
C TYR A 199 20.08 -13.19 -20.18
N ALA A 200 20.91 -12.91 -21.20
CA ALA A 200 22.19 -13.57 -21.39
C ALA A 200 23.31 -12.58 -21.78
N SER A 201 24.55 -12.90 -21.43
CA SER A 201 25.73 -12.19 -21.92
C SER A 201 26.18 -12.73 -23.28
N ARG A 202 27.11 -12.03 -23.94
CA ARG A 202 27.92 -12.64 -25.02
C ARG A 202 29.02 -13.52 -24.43
N ALA A 203 29.68 -14.30 -25.29
CA ALA A 203 30.84 -15.10 -24.91
C ALA A 203 31.91 -14.25 -24.21
N ASN A 204 32.28 -14.66 -22.99
CA ASN A 204 33.26 -14.03 -22.12
C ASN A 204 32.97 -12.57 -21.76
N ASP A 205 31.70 -12.15 -21.84
CA ASP A 205 31.24 -10.82 -21.46
C ASP A 205 30.66 -10.84 -20.03
N THR A 206 30.71 -9.69 -19.35
CA THR A 206 30.10 -9.48 -18.03
C THR A 206 28.75 -8.77 -18.11
N VAL A 207 28.39 -8.22 -19.27
CA VAL A 207 27.14 -7.49 -19.47
C VAL A 207 26.05 -8.45 -19.93
N VAL A 208 25.04 -8.65 -19.08
CA VAL A 208 23.87 -9.48 -19.38
C VAL A 208 22.78 -8.61 -20.02
N ARG A 209 22.19 -9.07 -21.12
CA ARG A 209 21.16 -8.33 -21.88
C ARG A 209 19.97 -9.22 -22.20
N GLN A 210 18.81 -8.61 -22.33
CA GLN A 210 17.57 -9.32 -22.59
C GLN A 210 17.64 -10.02 -23.95
N LEU A 211 17.24 -11.29 -24.00
CA LEU A 211 17.06 -12.04 -25.23
C LEU A 211 15.73 -11.66 -25.90
N PRO A 212 15.69 -11.51 -27.24
CA PRO A 212 14.58 -10.90 -27.97
C PRO A 212 13.36 -11.82 -28.10
N LEU A 213 13.56 -13.13 -27.98
CA LEU A 213 12.53 -14.14 -28.10
C LEU A 213 12.52 -14.98 -26.83
N GLN A 214 11.33 -15.36 -26.36
CA GLN A 214 11.19 -16.31 -25.26
C GLN A 214 11.14 -17.72 -25.84
N VAL A 215 12.30 -18.22 -26.29
CA VAL A 215 12.46 -19.56 -26.86
C VAL A 215 13.13 -20.45 -25.84
N ALA A 216 12.88 -21.75 -25.90
CA ALA A 216 13.61 -22.73 -25.09
C ALA A 216 15.08 -22.87 -25.52
N ILE A 217 15.39 -22.60 -26.80
CA ILE A 217 16.71 -22.84 -27.42
C ILE A 217 17.18 -21.57 -28.13
N TYR A 218 18.41 -21.15 -27.86
CA TYR A 218 19.07 -19.97 -28.44
C TYR A 218 20.32 -20.41 -29.19
N GLU A 219 20.22 -20.44 -30.51
CA GLU A 219 21.31 -20.78 -31.43
C GLU A 219 22.08 -19.52 -31.88
N ASP A 220 21.43 -18.36 -31.84
CA ASP A 220 21.99 -17.04 -32.10
C ASP A 220 21.47 -16.02 -31.08
N ILE A 221 22.38 -15.23 -30.50
CA ILE A 221 22.08 -14.14 -29.56
C ILE A 221 22.66 -12.80 -30.05
N SER A 222 22.85 -12.65 -31.35
CA SER A 222 23.39 -11.44 -31.98
C SER A 222 22.56 -10.19 -31.66
N GLN A 223 21.23 -10.34 -31.66
CA GLN A 223 20.28 -9.31 -31.29
C GLN A 223 19.99 -9.35 -29.79
N LEU A 224 20.55 -8.40 -29.04
CA LEU A 224 20.32 -8.26 -27.60
C LEU A 224 19.54 -6.98 -27.33
N GLY A 225 18.57 -7.07 -26.41
CA GLY A 225 17.74 -5.96 -25.95
C GLY A 225 18.40 -5.13 -24.84
N ALA A 226 17.56 -4.70 -23.90
CA ALA A 226 17.97 -3.89 -22.76
C ALA A 226 19.01 -4.61 -21.89
N VAL A 227 19.86 -3.84 -21.23
CA VAL A 227 20.83 -4.35 -20.26
C VAL A 227 20.08 -4.68 -18.97
N LEU A 228 20.47 -5.77 -18.30
CA LEU A 228 19.98 -6.04 -16.95
C LEU A 228 20.54 -4.96 -16.00
N GLU A 229 19.65 -4.18 -15.39
CA GLU A 229 20.06 -2.99 -14.63
C GLU A 229 20.55 -3.36 -13.22
N GLU A 230 21.43 -2.53 -12.65
CA GLU A 230 21.96 -2.71 -11.28
C GLU A 230 20.85 -2.92 -10.22
N PRO A 231 19.75 -2.13 -10.21
CA PRO A 231 18.63 -2.37 -9.30
C PRO A 231 18.04 -3.77 -9.37
N GLN A 232 18.05 -4.40 -10.54
CA GLN A 232 17.47 -5.73 -10.72
C GLN A 232 18.36 -6.82 -10.14
N TYR A 233 19.69 -6.63 -10.10
CA TYR A 233 20.59 -7.62 -9.49
C TYR A 233 20.41 -7.73 -7.97
N SER A 234 20.38 -6.58 -7.29
CA SER A 234 20.27 -6.51 -5.83
C SER A 234 18.84 -6.32 -5.32
N GLY A 235 17.89 -6.11 -6.23
CA GLY A 235 16.50 -5.84 -5.88
C GLY A 235 15.72 -7.07 -5.46
N HIS A 236 14.84 -6.85 -4.48
CA HIS A 236 13.94 -7.84 -3.92
C HIS A 236 12.52 -7.30 -3.86
N ALA A 237 11.53 -8.19 -3.77
CA ALA A 237 10.16 -7.78 -3.47
C ALA A 237 10.09 -7.15 -2.06
N PRO A 238 9.19 -6.18 -1.82
CA PRO A 238 8.87 -5.74 -0.47
C PRO A 238 8.33 -6.92 0.36
N PHE A 239 8.70 -6.96 1.64
CA PHE A 239 7.96 -7.76 2.61
C PHE A 239 6.54 -7.21 2.76
N PRO A 240 5.48 -8.04 2.85
CA PRO A 240 4.13 -7.56 3.06
C PRO A 240 3.96 -6.90 4.44
N GLY A 241 3.03 -5.96 4.52
CA GLY A 241 2.60 -5.35 5.78
C GLY A 241 3.55 -4.34 6.40
N GLY A 242 3.06 -3.61 7.39
CA GLY A 242 3.84 -2.56 8.09
C GLY A 242 3.80 -1.18 7.43
N PRO A 243 4.29 -0.13 8.14
CA PRO A 243 4.14 1.25 7.71
C PRO A 243 4.87 1.57 6.41
N ILE A 244 4.27 2.42 5.57
CA ILE A 244 4.84 2.88 4.31
C ILE A 244 4.82 4.40 4.21
N ALA A 245 5.78 4.97 3.48
CA ALA A 245 5.75 6.36 3.06
C ALA A 245 6.47 6.58 1.73
N TYR A 246 5.91 7.35 0.81
CA TYR A 246 6.58 7.78 -0.40
C TYR A 246 7.36 9.08 -0.14
N HIS A 247 8.68 9.02 -0.25
CA HIS A 247 9.57 10.14 0.03
C HIS A 247 10.77 10.13 -0.94
N ALA A 248 11.07 11.29 -1.51
CA ALA A 248 12.21 11.51 -2.42
C ALA A 248 12.29 10.49 -3.58
N GLY A 249 11.15 10.17 -4.20
CA GLY A 249 11.08 9.25 -5.34
C GLY A 249 11.11 7.76 -4.98
N ARG A 250 11.16 7.42 -3.69
CA ARG A 250 11.25 6.05 -3.17
C ARG A 250 10.05 5.72 -2.29
N LEU A 251 9.63 4.47 -2.30
CA LEU A 251 8.72 3.94 -1.30
C LEU A 251 9.55 3.42 -0.12
N TRP A 252 9.37 4.03 1.04
CA TRP A 252 9.98 3.61 2.30
C TRP A 252 9.03 2.70 3.04
N LYS A 253 9.57 1.69 3.72
CA LYS A 253 8.79 0.68 4.43
C LYS A 253 9.43 0.28 5.75
N GLY A 254 8.61 0.21 6.79
CA GLY A 254 8.98 -0.38 8.07
C GLY A 254 8.82 -1.90 8.00
N VAL A 255 9.94 -2.62 8.02
CA VAL A 255 9.96 -4.09 7.93
C VAL A 255 9.72 -4.67 9.33
N ARG A 256 8.63 -5.44 9.48
CA ARG A 256 8.31 -6.12 10.74
C ARG A 256 9.18 -7.36 10.94
N GLY A 257 9.54 -7.65 12.19
CA GLY A 257 10.09 -8.94 12.59
C GLY A 257 11.53 -9.24 12.17
N ALA A 258 12.22 -8.35 11.44
CA ALA A 258 13.58 -8.59 10.96
C ALA A 258 14.61 -8.77 12.09
N PHE A 259 14.44 -8.09 13.24
CA PHE A 259 15.40 -8.09 14.34
C PHE A 259 14.74 -8.19 15.74
N GLY A 260 13.55 -8.80 15.81
CA GLY A 260 12.74 -8.90 17.04
C GLY A 260 11.92 -7.63 17.35
N GLU A 261 11.18 -7.64 18.46
CA GLU A 261 10.24 -6.56 18.81
C GLU A 261 10.92 -5.25 19.28
N SER A 262 12.21 -5.31 19.60
CA SER A 262 12.95 -4.18 20.16
C SER A 262 13.64 -3.30 19.12
N THR A 263 13.69 -3.72 17.85
CA THR A 263 14.41 -3.03 16.77
C THR A 263 13.60 -3.06 15.49
N GLY A 264 13.29 -1.88 14.96
CA GLY A 264 12.64 -1.70 13.69
C GLY A 264 13.67 -1.51 12.58
N LEU A 265 13.44 -2.14 11.43
CA LEU A 265 14.19 -1.88 10.21
C LEU A 265 13.35 -0.98 9.30
N VAL A 266 13.96 0.06 8.76
CA VAL A 266 13.36 0.87 7.69
C VAL A 266 14.19 0.66 6.43
N SER A 267 13.52 0.19 5.37
CA SER A 267 14.13 -0.07 4.07
C SER A 267 13.45 0.76 2.98
N SER A 268 14.15 0.96 1.86
CA SER A 268 13.65 1.76 0.74
C SER A 268 13.62 0.99 -0.57
N SER A 269 12.66 1.35 -1.42
CA SER A 269 12.68 0.95 -2.81
C SER A 269 13.80 1.64 -3.57
N PHE A 270 14.18 1.11 -4.73
CA PHE A 270 14.93 1.87 -5.72
C PHE A 270 14.13 3.10 -6.18
N PRO A 271 14.80 4.20 -6.61
CA PRO A 271 14.11 5.40 -7.08
C PRO A 271 13.19 5.06 -8.25
N PHE A 272 11.92 5.48 -8.16
CA PHE A 272 10.88 5.28 -9.18
C PHE A 272 10.49 3.82 -9.44
N TRP A 273 11.03 2.87 -8.70
CA TRP A 273 10.71 1.43 -8.78
C TRP A 273 10.12 0.98 -7.44
N PRO A 274 8.88 1.40 -7.11
CA PRO A 274 8.30 1.18 -5.78
C PRO A 274 8.10 -0.31 -5.44
N HIS A 275 8.12 -1.19 -6.44
CA HIS A 275 8.02 -2.64 -6.27
C HIS A 275 9.36 -3.35 -6.01
N LEU A 276 10.48 -2.64 -6.09
CA LEU A 276 11.82 -3.22 -6.01
C LEU A 276 12.60 -2.59 -4.85
N PHE A 277 12.83 -3.38 -3.81
CA PHE A 277 13.49 -2.97 -2.56
C PHE A 277 14.96 -3.38 -2.54
N GLU A 278 15.78 -2.46 -2.04
CA GLU A 278 17.16 -2.74 -1.68
C GLU A 278 17.20 -3.01 -0.18
N TYR A 279 17.64 -4.20 0.21
CA TYR A 279 17.88 -4.53 1.62
C TYR A 279 19.38 -4.46 1.90
N GLY A 280 19.81 -3.53 2.75
CA GLY A 280 21.21 -3.38 3.15
C GLY A 280 21.71 -1.93 3.17
N PRO A 281 22.44 -1.42 2.15
CA PRO A 281 23.27 -0.22 2.27
C PRO A 281 22.52 1.08 2.63
N GLY A 282 21.27 1.20 2.19
CA GLY A 282 20.41 2.35 2.47
C GLY A 282 19.46 2.17 3.64
N ASP A 283 19.46 1.00 4.27
CA ASP A 283 18.57 0.69 5.37
C ASP A 283 19.12 1.24 6.68
N PHE A 284 18.21 1.59 7.59
CA PHE A 284 18.60 1.99 8.93
C PHE A 284 17.69 1.37 9.98
N MET A 285 18.27 1.15 11.15
CA MET A 285 17.56 0.59 12.30
C MET A 285 17.14 1.70 13.26
N VAL A 286 15.96 1.55 13.83
CA VAL A 286 15.41 2.40 14.90
C VAL A 286 15.05 1.56 16.11
N ASN A 287 15.11 2.16 17.30
CA ASN A 287 14.71 1.47 18.52
C ASN A 287 13.18 1.35 18.59
N GLY A 288 12.67 0.15 18.82
CA GLY A 288 11.24 -0.13 18.87
C GLY A 288 10.65 -0.50 17.51
N ARG A 289 9.41 -0.97 17.53
CA ARG A 289 8.64 -1.37 16.35
C ARG A 289 8.21 -0.14 15.58
N VAL A 290 8.50 -0.08 14.27
CA VAL A 290 7.99 1.01 13.40
C VAL A 290 6.47 0.90 13.31
N VAL A 291 5.78 1.98 13.69
CA VAL A 291 4.30 2.07 13.69
C VAL A 291 3.80 3.17 12.76
N ALA A 292 4.68 4.06 12.30
CA ALA A 292 4.35 5.07 11.31
C ALA A 292 5.57 5.50 10.51
N LEU A 293 5.36 5.78 9.24
CA LEU A 293 6.27 6.51 8.37
C LEU A 293 5.50 7.67 7.74
N SER A 294 6.15 8.81 7.54
CA SER A 294 5.55 9.91 6.77
C SER A 294 6.61 10.80 6.16
N ASP A 295 6.35 11.25 4.94
CA ASP A 295 7.07 12.37 4.33
C ASP A 295 6.73 13.69 5.06
N VAL A 296 7.77 14.47 5.37
CA VAL A 296 7.66 15.83 5.89
C VAL A 296 8.11 16.81 4.80
N GLN A 297 7.16 17.21 3.95
CA GLN A 297 7.34 18.21 2.90
C GLN A 297 8.57 17.94 2.00
N GLN A 298 8.82 16.67 1.66
CA GLN A 298 9.99 16.24 0.87
C GLN A 298 11.36 16.53 1.50
N ALA A 299 11.42 17.13 2.69
CA ALA A 299 12.67 17.48 3.37
C ALA A 299 13.22 16.33 4.21
N ALA A 300 12.33 15.54 4.82
CA ALA A 300 12.72 14.42 5.64
C ALA A 300 11.64 13.33 5.70
N LEU A 301 12.08 12.12 6.02
CA LEU A 301 11.22 11.02 6.43
C LEU A 301 11.08 11.02 7.95
N LEU A 302 9.86 11.18 8.46
CA LEU A 302 9.54 10.96 9.85
C LEU A 302 9.30 9.47 10.09
N VAL A 303 9.96 8.93 11.12
CA VAL A 303 9.85 7.54 11.54
C VAL A 303 9.30 7.53 12.96
N GLY A 304 8.11 6.98 13.15
CA GLY A 304 7.51 6.77 14.47
C GLY A 304 7.63 5.31 14.86
N THR A 305 8.13 5.04 16.07
CA THR A 305 8.05 3.72 16.69
C THR A 305 7.22 3.79 17.95
N ASP A 306 6.95 2.63 18.56
CA ASP A 306 6.36 2.53 19.90
C ASP A 306 7.25 3.10 21.03
N ARG A 307 8.49 3.51 20.74
CA ARG A 307 9.48 3.99 21.74
C ARG A 307 10.07 5.37 21.47
N GLY A 308 9.91 5.91 20.26
CA GLY A 308 10.48 7.20 19.93
C GLY A 308 9.97 7.75 18.60
N ILE A 309 10.47 8.92 18.26
CA ILE A 309 10.26 9.54 16.95
C ILE A 309 11.62 9.96 16.41
N TRP A 310 11.90 9.59 15.16
CA TRP A 310 13.12 9.94 14.44
C TRP A 310 12.79 10.71 13.18
N ARG A 311 13.74 11.51 12.74
CA ARG A 311 13.74 12.19 11.46
C ARG A 311 14.96 11.71 10.68
N HIS A 312 14.73 11.19 9.49
CA HIS A 312 15.78 10.82 8.54
C HIS A 312 15.80 11.82 7.38
N SER A 313 16.96 12.43 7.11
CA SER A 313 17.17 13.34 5.98
C SER A 313 18.52 13.06 5.34
N LEU A 314 18.71 13.51 4.09
CA LEU A 314 19.99 13.33 3.40
C LEU A 314 21.14 14.08 4.09
N ASP A 315 20.86 15.25 4.67
CA ASP A 315 21.88 16.12 5.27
C ASP A 315 22.27 15.67 6.69
N ASP A 316 21.26 15.42 7.54
CA ASP A 316 21.48 15.14 8.96
C ASP A 316 21.50 13.64 9.30
N GLY A 317 21.23 12.77 8.32
CA GLY A 317 21.01 11.34 8.56
C GLY A 317 19.82 11.11 9.50
N LEU A 318 19.92 10.08 10.34
CA LEU A 318 18.90 9.71 11.31
C LEU A 318 19.12 10.42 12.65
N VAL A 319 18.16 11.25 13.05
CA VAL A 319 18.17 11.99 14.32
C VAL A 319 16.92 11.68 15.13
N GLN A 320 17.08 11.31 16.40
CA GLN A 320 15.95 11.17 17.31
C GLN A 320 15.43 12.55 17.72
N VAL A 321 14.14 12.81 17.49
CA VAL A 321 13.49 14.09 17.78
C VAL A 321 12.57 14.01 19.00
N ALA A 322 12.16 12.80 19.41
CA ALA A 322 11.43 12.56 20.64
C ALA A 322 11.76 11.20 21.27
N ASP A 323 11.74 11.13 22.60
CA ASP A 323 12.01 9.95 23.43
C ASP A 323 10.75 9.20 23.87
N TYR A 324 9.58 9.63 23.37
CA TYR A 324 8.31 8.95 23.57
C TYR A 324 7.80 8.33 22.26
N GLY A 325 7.13 7.19 22.38
CA GLY A 325 6.55 6.47 21.25
C GLY A 325 5.33 7.14 20.63
N MET A 326 5.05 6.78 19.39
CA MET A 326 3.83 7.10 18.69
C MET A 326 2.77 6.03 18.94
N VAL A 327 1.51 6.45 19.07
CA VAL A 327 0.37 5.53 19.20
C VAL A 327 0.09 4.91 17.82
N PRO A 328 0.06 3.57 17.69
CA PRO A 328 -0.31 2.89 16.45
C PRO A 328 -1.69 3.31 15.92
N GLY A 329 -1.89 3.23 14.61
CA GLY A 329 -3.20 3.46 13.98
C GLY A 329 -3.63 4.94 13.87
N ARG A 330 -2.82 5.90 14.35
CA ARG A 330 -3.00 7.31 13.99
C ARG A 330 -2.25 7.62 12.71
N GLN A 331 -2.97 8.11 11.71
CA GLN A 331 -2.32 8.77 10.58
C GLN A 331 -1.57 10.00 11.10
N ILE A 332 -0.36 10.20 10.58
CA ILE A 332 0.32 11.48 10.71
C ILE A 332 -0.44 12.44 9.81
N THR A 333 -1.27 13.30 10.41
CA THR A 333 -2.04 14.29 9.66
C THR A 333 -1.07 15.18 8.89
N LYS A 334 -1.06 15.06 7.55
CA LYS A 334 -0.39 15.99 6.66
C LYS A 334 -1.24 17.26 6.61
N THR A 335 -1.18 18.12 7.62
CA THR A 335 -1.67 19.50 7.46
C THR A 335 -0.73 20.19 6.49
N ARG A 336 -1.10 20.19 5.21
CA ARG A 336 -0.61 21.17 4.24
C ARG A 336 -1.33 22.48 4.57
N ASP A 337 -0.89 23.15 5.62
CA ASP A 337 -1.14 24.59 5.66
C ASP A 337 -0.40 25.18 4.46
N GLU A 338 -1.17 25.81 3.57
CA GLU A 338 -0.74 26.48 2.32
C GLU A 338 0.34 27.55 2.57
#